data_AF-A0A166BM09-F1
#
_entry.id   AF-A0A166BM09-F1
#
_cell.length_a   1.000
_cell.length_b   1.000
_cell.length_c   1.000
_cell.angle_alpha   90.00
_cell.angle_beta   90.00
_cell.angle_gamma   90.00
#
_symmetry.space_group_name_H-M   'P 1'
#
loop_
_entity.id
_entity.type
_entity.pdbx_description
1 polymer ?
#
loop_
_entity_poly.entity_id
_entity_poly.type
_entity_poly.pdbx_seq_one_letter_code
_entity_poly.pdbx_strand_id
1 'polypeptide(L)'
;MSTAQDVRRKRIQSDKDTLEQLDDSARHLRQARADAQGELVAAQAKLDAIDLALDDVQNRRRTLSKSLDVTRSAFLLALWAGVMPADVLRAIFLAVHALPDKKWLTPDHAMHNKARARRPFRLSAVCRQWRKVALDTSALWTYISPNDKFPDVHGDLRAVDVALIRTLLRRSKRALLDVVVIWSNIVCTKGDNLCEALALISEHATRLRRVYTMVPPETAAPPSNGHFSTFSRLYVTRLRRYPHPIAYLWP
;
A
#
# COMPACT_ATOMS: atom_id res chain seq x y z
N MET A 1 38.36 -98.13 -5.24
CA MET A 1 38.52 -97.13 -4.15
C MET A 1 39.00 -95.83 -4.79
N SER A 2 38.09 -94.88 -5.03
CA SER A 2 38.49 -93.54 -5.47
C SER A 2 39.26 -92.89 -4.33
N THR A 3 40.51 -92.53 -4.58
CA THR A 3 41.43 -92.04 -3.54
C THR A 3 41.04 -90.62 -3.17
N ALA A 4 41.11 -90.26 -1.88
CA ALA A 4 40.74 -88.93 -1.39
C ALA A 4 41.46 -87.75 -2.09
N GLN A 5 42.56 -88.03 -2.80
CA GLN A 5 43.29 -87.06 -3.62
C GLN A 5 42.49 -86.59 -4.85
N ASP A 6 41.74 -87.48 -5.51
CA ASP A 6 40.97 -87.12 -6.71
C ASP A 6 39.82 -86.18 -6.38
N VAL A 7 39.15 -86.42 -5.25
CA VAL A 7 38.10 -85.53 -4.73
C VAL A 7 38.66 -84.14 -4.41
N ARG A 8 39.86 -84.07 -3.80
CA ARG A 8 40.53 -82.79 -3.52
C ARG A 8 40.92 -82.04 -4.78
N ARG A 9 41.48 -82.72 -5.79
CA ARG A 9 41.85 -82.10 -7.07
C ARG A 9 40.64 -81.53 -7.80
N LYS A 10 39.53 -82.28 -7.87
CA LYS A 10 38.28 -81.79 -8.48
C LYS A 10 37.73 -80.57 -7.78
N ARG A 11 37.77 -80.54 -6.44
CA ARG A 11 37.36 -79.35 -5.67
C ARG A 11 38.26 -78.15 -5.95
N ILE A 12 39.59 -78.33 -5.94
CA ILE A 12 40.53 -77.24 -6.26
C ILE A 12 40.26 -76.69 -7.66
N GLN A 13 40.01 -77.54 -8.66
CA GLN A 13 39.69 -77.09 -10.01
C GLN A 13 38.35 -76.33 -10.04
N SER A 14 37.31 -76.86 -9.39
CA SER A 14 36.01 -76.17 -9.30
C SER A 14 36.12 -74.81 -8.60
N ASP A 15 36.90 -74.73 -7.52
CA ASP A 15 37.12 -73.48 -6.78
C ASP A 15 37.89 -72.49 -7.67
N LYS A 16 38.87 -72.97 -8.45
CA LYS A 16 39.63 -72.14 -9.41
C LYS A 16 38.73 -71.60 -10.53
N ASP A 17 37.90 -72.46 -11.14
CA ASP A 17 36.96 -72.04 -12.20
C ASP A 17 35.95 -71.02 -11.66
N THR A 18 35.51 -71.18 -10.41
CA THR A 18 34.62 -70.22 -9.72
C THR A 18 35.32 -68.88 -9.49
N LEU A 19 36.60 -68.89 -9.08
CA LEU A 19 37.39 -67.66 -8.92
C LEU A 19 37.57 -66.93 -10.25
N GLU A 20 37.89 -67.64 -11.33
CA GLU A 20 38.03 -67.04 -12.67
C GLU A 20 36.70 -66.39 -13.13
N GLN A 21 35.56 -67.05 -12.92
CA GLN A 21 34.24 -66.48 -13.22
C GLN A 21 33.91 -65.23 -12.39
N LEU A 22 34.27 -65.23 -11.10
CA LEU A 22 34.07 -64.07 -10.23
C LEU A 22 34.98 -62.91 -10.63
N ASP A 23 36.22 -63.18 -11.04
CA ASP A 23 37.15 -62.17 -11.51
C ASP A 23 36.68 -61.55 -12.83
N ASP A 24 36.18 -62.35 -13.77
CA ASP A 24 35.56 -61.88 -15.02
C ASP A 24 34.35 -61.01 -14.76
N SER A 25 33.46 -61.47 -13.86
CA SER A 25 32.28 -60.71 -13.45
C SER A 25 32.68 -59.40 -12.77
N ALA A 26 33.70 -59.41 -11.92
CA ALA A 26 34.21 -58.20 -11.26
C ALA A 26 34.83 -57.23 -12.27
N ARG A 27 35.52 -57.72 -13.31
CA ARG A 27 36.04 -56.88 -14.41
C ARG A 27 34.89 -56.24 -15.19
N HIS A 28 33.88 -57.02 -15.58
CA HIS A 28 32.71 -56.52 -16.30
C HIS A 28 31.95 -55.46 -15.49
N LEU A 29 31.70 -55.71 -14.21
CA LEU A 29 31.01 -54.76 -13.33
C LEU A 29 31.82 -53.48 -13.09
N ARG A 30 33.16 -53.57 -12.98
CA ARG A 30 34.03 -52.39 -12.88
C ARG A 30 33.98 -51.55 -14.15
N GLN A 31 33.98 -52.19 -15.33
CA GLN A 31 33.84 -51.49 -16.60
C GLN A 31 32.48 -50.80 -16.71
N ALA A 32 31.39 -51.52 -16.48
CA ALA A 32 30.04 -50.96 -16.49
C ALA A 32 29.87 -49.80 -15.48
N ARG A 33 30.50 -49.89 -14.31
CA ARG A 33 30.53 -48.80 -13.32
C ARG A 33 31.28 -47.58 -13.87
N ALA A 34 32.44 -47.76 -14.50
CA ALA A 34 33.20 -46.66 -15.09
C ALA A 34 32.42 -45.97 -16.22
N ASP A 35 31.76 -46.75 -17.07
CA ASP A 35 30.92 -46.24 -18.16
C ASP A 35 29.72 -45.44 -17.62
N ALA A 36 28.98 -45.99 -16.65
CA ALA A 36 27.87 -45.30 -15.99
C ALA A 36 28.32 -44.02 -15.25
N GLN A 37 29.52 -44.01 -14.67
CA GLN A 37 30.12 -42.80 -14.08
C GLN A 37 30.43 -41.75 -15.14
N GLY A 38 30.95 -42.16 -16.31
CA GLY A 38 31.17 -41.27 -17.45
C GLY A 38 29.88 -40.65 -17.97
N GLU A 39 28.82 -41.44 -18.11
CA GLU A 39 27.49 -40.96 -18.52
C GLU A 39 26.89 -39.97 -17.52
N LEU A 40 27.05 -40.22 -16.21
CA LEU A 40 26.59 -39.31 -15.16
C LEU A 40 27.31 -37.97 -15.23
N VAL A 41 28.63 -37.95 -15.40
CA VAL A 41 29.42 -36.72 -15.55
C VAL A 41 28.98 -35.95 -16.80
N ALA A 42 28.75 -36.64 -17.92
CA ALA A 42 28.26 -36.02 -19.14
C ALA A 42 26.83 -35.46 -18.99
N ALA A 43 25.95 -36.14 -18.27
CA ALA A 43 24.60 -35.66 -17.97
C ALA A 43 24.62 -34.44 -17.03
N GLN A 44 25.48 -34.44 -16.01
CA GLN A 44 25.65 -33.31 -15.11
C GLN A 44 26.15 -32.07 -15.86
N ALA A 45 27.16 -32.23 -16.74
CA ALA A 45 27.65 -31.12 -17.55
C ALA A 45 26.56 -30.52 -18.47
N LYS A 46 25.64 -31.34 -18.98
CA LYS A 46 24.49 -30.86 -19.76
C LYS A 46 23.47 -30.10 -18.88
N LEU A 47 23.21 -30.58 -17.67
CA LEU A 47 22.33 -29.88 -16.72
C LEU A 47 22.90 -28.50 -16.40
N ASP A 48 24.18 -28.43 -16.03
CA ASP A 48 24.86 -27.18 -15.69
C ASP A 48 24.82 -26.19 -16.87
N ALA A 49 24.99 -26.68 -18.10
CA ALA A 49 24.87 -25.84 -19.30
C ALA A 49 23.44 -25.30 -19.53
N ILE A 50 22.41 -26.10 -19.25
CA ILE A 50 21.00 -25.68 -19.33
C ILE A 50 20.69 -24.63 -18.26
N ASP A 51 21.17 -24.83 -17.04
CA ASP A 51 20.96 -23.89 -15.93
C ASP A 51 21.60 -22.54 -16.22
N LEU A 52 22.83 -22.52 -16.75
CA LEU A 52 23.48 -21.30 -17.21
C LEU A 52 22.69 -20.58 -18.31
N ALA A 53 22.15 -21.31 -19.28
CA ALA A 53 21.33 -20.74 -20.35
C ALA A 53 19.99 -20.18 -19.82
N LEU A 54 19.39 -20.87 -18.85
CA LEU A 54 18.15 -20.44 -18.20
C LEU A 54 18.37 -19.14 -17.42
N ASP A 55 19.48 -19.03 -16.68
CA ASP A 55 19.87 -17.81 -15.98
C ASP A 55 20.08 -16.64 -16.93
N ASP A 56 20.74 -16.85 -18.07
CA ASP A 56 20.91 -15.81 -19.11
C ASP A 56 19.55 -15.29 -19.64
N VAL A 57 18.65 -16.21 -20.01
CA VAL A 57 17.31 -15.85 -20.51
C VAL A 57 16.51 -15.09 -19.45
N GLN A 58 16.56 -15.51 -18.19
CA GLN A 58 15.89 -14.81 -17.09
C GLN A 58 16.45 -13.40 -16.88
N ASN A 59 17.78 -13.25 -16.92
CA ASN A 59 18.42 -11.94 -16.79
C ASN A 59 18.03 -11.03 -17.94
N ARG A 60 18.02 -11.53 -19.18
CA ARG A 60 17.57 -10.78 -20.36
C ARG A 60 16.11 -10.36 -20.25
N ARG A 61 15.22 -11.24 -19.77
CA ARG A 61 13.81 -10.92 -19.51
C ARG A 61 13.66 -9.80 -18.48
N ARG A 62 14.39 -9.87 -17.36
CA ARG A 62 14.35 -8.81 -16.32
C ARG A 62 14.80 -7.48 -16.89
N THR A 63 15.88 -7.46 -17.68
CA THR A 63 16.39 -6.26 -18.35
C THR A 63 15.38 -5.67 -19.33
N LEU A 64 14.77 -6.50 -20.19
CA LEU A 64 13.75 -6.07 -21.14
C LEU A 64 12.49 -5.55 -20.44
N SER A 65 12.04 -6.21 -19.37
CA SER A 65 10.90 -5.75 -18.57
C SER A 65 11.15 -4.37 -17.99
N LYS A 66 12.32 -4.15 -17.38
CA LYS A 66 12.70 -2.83 -16.85
C LYS A 66 12.73 -1.78 -17.96
N SER A 67 13.31 -2.10 -19.11
CA SER A 67 13.35 -1.18 -20.26
C SER A 67 11.95 -0.81 -20.77
N LEU A 68 11.04 -1.80 -20.89
CA LEU A 68 9.65 -1.56 -21.28
C LEU A 68 8.92 -0.67 -20.27
N ASP A 69 9.13 -0.87 -18.97
CA ASP A 69 8.51 -0.04 -17.94
C ASP A 69 8.99 1.41 -17.99
N VAL A 70 10.29 1.63 -18.26
CA VAL A 70 10.84 2.97 -18.49
C VAL A 70 10.23 3.62 -19.74
N THR A 71 10.22 2.93 -20.89
CA THR A 71 9.67 3.46 -22.15
C THR A 71 8.18 3.75 -22.04
N ARG A 72 7.40 2.86 -21.41
CA ARG A 72 5.97 3.09 -21.15
C ARG A 72 5.75 4.31 -20.26
N SER A 73 6.53 4.44 -19.19
CA SER A 73 6.43 5.59 -18.28
C SER A 73 6.75 6.90 -19.00
N ALA A 74 7.80 6.92 -19.82
CA ALA A 74 8.16 8.09 -20.63
C ALA A 74 7.07 8.44 -21.67
N PHE A 75 6.55 7.44 -22.38
CA PHE A 75 5.47 7.62 -23.36
C PHE A 75 4.21 8.16 -22.70
N LEU A 76 3.80 7.56 -21.58
CA LEU A 76 2.67 8.04 -20.80
C LEU A 76 2.91 9.49 -20.37
N LEU A 77 4.06 9.81 -19.75
CA LEU A 77 4.36 11.18 -19.34
C LEU A 77 4.27 12.17 -20.50
N ALA A 78 4.76 11.82 -21.69
CA ALA A 78 4.65 12.65 -22.88
C ALA A 78 3.18 12.88 -23.28
N LEU A 79 2.36 11.81 -23.29
CA LEU A 79 0.94 11.88 -23.62
C LEU A 79 0.16 12.71 -22.58
N TRP A 80 0.41 12.50 -21.29
CA TRP A 80 -0.25 13.22 -20.19
C TRP A 80 0.18 14.67 -20.05
N ALA A 81 1.41 15.03 -20.46
CA ALA A 81 1.93 16.40 -20.35
C ALA A 81 1.58 17.30 -21.54
N GLY A 82 1.36 16.72 -22.73
CA GLY A 82 1.14 17.49 -23.96
C GLY A 82 -0.26 17.38 -24.56
N VAL A 83 -0.93 16.24 -24.41
CA VAL A 83 -2.11 15.91 -25.24
C VAL A 83 -3.41 15.94 -24.44
N MET A 84 -3.37 15.67 -23.13
CA MET A 84 -4.63 15.52 -22.40
C MET A 84 -5.34 16.86 -22.16
N PRO A 85 -6.60 17.03 -22.59
CA PRO A 85 -7.36 18.24 -22.30
C PRO A 85 -7.58 18.44 -20.80
N ALA A 86 -7.56 19.69 -20.35
CA ALA A 86 -7.73 20.05 -18.94
C ALA A 86 -9.05 19.54 -18.35
N ASP A 87 -10.13 19.48 -19.14
CA ASP A 87 -11.44 19.03 -18.68
C ASP A 87 -11.50 17.52 -18.44
N VAL A 88 -10.79 16.73 -19.25
CA VAL A 88 -10.64 15.28 -19.03
C VAL A 88 -9.88 15.02 -17.73
N LEU A 89 -8.78 15.75 -17.50
CA LEU A 89 -8.05 15.68 -16.23
C LEU A 89 -8.93 16.08 -15.04
N ARG A 90 -9.73 17.14 -15.18
CA ARG A 90 -10.68 17.57 -14.14
C ARG A 90 -11.70 16.47 -13.85
N ALA A 91 -12.28 15.85 -14.88
CA ALA A 91 -13.22 14.76 -14.74
C ALA A 91 -12.60 13.56 -14.00
N ILE A 92 -11.38 13.16 -14.37
CA ILE A 92 -10.63 12.10 -13.68
C ILE A 92 -10.40 12.47 -12.21
N PHE A 93 -9.95 13.69 -11.92
CA PHE A 93 -9.69 14.13 -10.55
C PHE A 93 -10.95 14.09 -9.68
N LEU A 94 -12.08 14.53 -10.24
CA LEU A 94 -13.38 14.48 -9.56
C LEU A 94 -13.87 13.05 -9.34
N ALA A 95 -13.74 12.17 -10.34
CA ALA A 95 -14.10 10.76 -10.22
C ALA A 95 -13.26 10.06 -9.14
N VAL A 96 -11.94 10.28 -9.16
CA VAL A 96 -11.02 9.75 -8.14
C VAL A 96 -11.34 10.31 -6.76
N HIS A 97 -11.71 11.59 -6.65
CA HIS A 97 -12.13 12.21 -5.38
C HIS A 97 -13.47 11.67 -4.87
N ALA A 98 -14.40 11.34 -5.76
CA ALA A 98 -15.73 10.82 -5.44
C ALA A 98 -15.73 9.35 -4.99
N LEU A 99 -14.63 8.62 -5.15
CA LEU A 99 -14.52 7.22 -4.70
C LEU A 99 -14.95 7.06 -3.23
N PRO A 100 -15.74 6.02 -2.89
CA PRO A 100 -16.29 5.84 -1.56
C PRO A 100 -15.23 5.89 -0.46
N ASP A 101 -15.49 6.73 0.55
CA ASP A 101 -14.65 6.82 1.74
C ASP A 101 -15.10 5.76 2.75
N LYS A 102 -14.47 4.58 2.72
CA LYS A 102 -14.79 3.49 3.65
C LYS A 102 -14.71 3.92 5.12
N LYS A 103 -13.86 4.90 5.44
CA LYS A 103 -13.68 5.44 6.80
C LYS A 103 -14.78 6.43 7.21
N TRP A 104 -15.69 6.76 6.31
CA TRP A 104 -16.85 7.62 6.58
C TRP A 104 -18.18 6.85 6.53
N LEU A 105 -18.15 5.52 6.36
CA LEU A 105 -19.37 4.73 6.18
C LEU A 105 -20.16 4.55 7.47
N THR A 106 -19.49 4.55 8.63
CA THR A 106 -20.15 4.39 9.93
C THR A 106 -20.15 5.72 10.70
N PRO A 107 -21.32 6.22 11.13
CA PRO A 107 -21.45 7.47 11.88
C PRO A 107 -20.57 7.55 13.13
N ASP A 108 -20.30 6.40 13.74
CA ASP A 108 -19.65 6.31 15.04
C ASP A 108 -18.11 6.21 14.96
N HIS A 109 -17.55 6.09 13.74
CA HIS A 109 -16.13 5.82 13.54
C HIS A 109 -15.54 6.64 12.38
N ALA A 110 -15.95 7.90 12.20
CA ALA A 110 -15.30 8.74 11.21
C ALA A 110 -13.84 8.99 11.63
N MET A 111 -12.92 8.29 10.97
CA MET A 111 -11.49 8.40 11.22
C MET A 111 -10.81 9.29 10.17
N HIS A 112 -9.65 9.85 10.53
CA HIS A 112 -8.79 10.52 9.57
C HIS A 112 -8.48 9.62 8.36
N ASN A 113 -8.86 10.08 7.17
CA ASN A 113 -8.55 9.43 5.91
C ASN A 113 -7.33 10.10 5.27
N LYS A 114 -6.15 9.59 5.64
CA LYS A 114 -4.86 10.02 5.11
C LYS A 114 -4.77 9.98 3.58
N ALA A 115 -5.38 8.98 2.93
CA ALA A 115 -5.36 8.88 1.48
C ALA A 115 -6.15 10.03 0.85
N ARG A 116 -7.33 10.34 1.39
CA ARG A 116 -8.19 11.44 0.95
C ARG A 116 -7.56 12.81 1.21
N ALA A 117 -7.02 13.05 2.41
CA ALA A 117 -6.33 14.29 2.75
C ALA A 117 -5.13 14.59 1.84
N ARG A 118 -4.39 13.55 1.42
CA ARG A 118 -3.20 13.70 0.56
C ARG A 118 -3.50 13.76 -0.93
N ARG A 119 -4.67 13.32 -1.35
CA ARG A 119 -5.06 13.19 -2.77
C ARG A 119 -4.90 14.50 -3.56
N PRO A 120 -5.42 15.68 -3.14
CA PRO A 120 -5.26 16.91 -3.91
C PRO A 120 -3.77 17.31 -4.05
N PHE A 121 -2.97 17.11 -3.02
CA PHE A 121 -1.53 17.39 -3.05
C PHE A 121 -0.79 16.46 -4.01
N ARG A 122 -1.07 15.16 -3.97
CA ARG A 122 -0.49 14.17 -4.89
C ARG A 122 -0.83 14.48 -6.34
N LEU A 123 -2.10 14.79 -6.64
CA LEU A 123 -2.51 15.18 -7.99
C LEU A 123 -1.78 16.45 -8.45
N SER A 124 -1.62 17.43 -7.58
CA SER A 124 -0.93 18.69 -7.90
C SER A 124 0.60 18.58 -8.03
N ALA A 125 1.19 17.44 -7.64
CA ALA A 125 2.63 17.22 -7.64
C ALA A 125 3.14 16.55 -8.92
N VAL A 126 2.26 15.97 -9.76
CA VAL A 126 2.65 15.15 -10.92
C VAL A 126 3.37 15.95 -11.99
N CYS A 127 2.73 16.97 -12.57
CA CYS A 127 3.32 17.86 -13.56
C CYS A 127 2.70 19.27 -13.49
N ARG A 128 3.23 20.23 -14.25
CA ARG A 128 2.72 21.62 -14.26
C ARG A 128 1.25 21.71 -14.66
N GLN A 129 0.82 20.95 -15.67
CA GLN A 129 -0.57 20.95 -16.14
C GLN A 129 -1.52 20.37 -15.09
N TRP A 130 -1.17 19.22 -14.49
CA TRP A 130 -1.97 18.61 -13.42
C TRP A 130 -2.08 19.53 -12.21
N ARG A 131 -0.99 20.24 -11.86
CA ARG A 131 -1.01 21.26 -10.81
C ARG A 131 -2.01 22.36 -11.11
N LYS A 132 -1.99 22.92 -12.32
CA LYS A 132 -2.95 23.97 -12.73
C LYS A 132 -4.39 23.47 -12.59
N VAL A 133 -4.70 22.31 -13.17
CA VAL A 133 -6.05 21.71 -13.09
C VAL A 133 -6.47 21.42 -11.65
N ALA A 134 -5.58 20.86 -10.83
CA ALA A 134 -5.86 20.56 -9.43
C ALA A 134 -6.14 21.83 -8.61
N LEU A 135 -5.35 22.88 -8.81
CA LEU A 135 -5.54 24.17 -8.12
C LEU A 135 -6.82 24.89 -8.57
N ASP A 136 -7.20 24.76 -9.84
CA ASP A 136 -8.44 25.32 -10.39
C ASP A 136 -9.69 24.54 -9.94
N THR A 137 -9.53 23.26 -9.57
CA THR A 137 -10.63 22.38 -9.18
C THR A 137 -10.86 22.42 -7.66
N SER A 138 -11.65 23.39 -7.21
CA SER A 138 -11.90 23.64 -5.78
C SER A 138 -12.49 22.45 -5.02
N ALA A 139 -13.28 21.61 -5.68
CA ALA A 139 -13.91 20.43 -5.09
C ALA A 139 -12.92 19.39 -4.54
N LEU A 140 -11.64 19.41 -4.97
CA LEU A 140 -10.61 18.50 -4.47
C LEU A 140 -10.11 18.87 -3.07
N TRP A 141 -10.29 20.13 -2.66
CA TRP A 141 -9.73 20.72 -1.43
C TRP A 141 -10.75 20.76 -0.29
N THR A 142 -11.78 19.93 -0.34
CA THR A 142 -12.93 19.99 0.57
C THR A 142 -12.78 19.15 1.83
N TYR A 143 -11.81 18.23 1.87
CA TYR A 143 -11.58 17.35 3.00
C TYR A 143 -10.60 17.98 3.99
N ILE A 144 -11.09 18.35 5.17
CA ILE A 144 -10.28 18.93 6.24
C ILE A 144 -10.24 17.93 7.39
N SER A 145 -9.04 17.46 7.69
CA SER A 145 -8.80 16.64 8.86
C SER A 145 -7.38 16.90 9.33
N PRO A 146 -7.19 17.53 10.50
CA PRO A 146 -5.88 17.59 11.15
C PRO A 146 -5.32 16.18 11.29
N ASN A 147 -4.00 16.05 11.21
CA ASN A 147 -3.33 14.76 11.16
C ASN A 147 -3.69 13.89 12.38
N ASP A 148 -3.89 12.59 12.15
CA ASP A 148 -4.26 11.57 13.15
C ASP A 148 -3.15 11.25 14.16
N LYS A 149 -1.92 11.70 13.86
CA LYS A 149 -0.86 11.62 14.85
C LYS A 149 -1.25 12.61 15.93
N PHE A 150 -1.63 12.06 17.08
CA PHE A 150 -2.04 12.79 18.26
C PHE A 150 -1.23 14.08 18.37
N PRO A 151 -1.90 15.18 18.74
CA PRO A 151 -1.20 16.41 19.05
C PRO A 151 -0.02 16.15 19.99
N ASP A 152 0.88 17.12 20.08
CA ASP A 152 2.01 17.04 21.01
C ASP A 152 1.57 16.65 22.44
N VAL A 153 2.54 16.46 23.34
CA VAL A 153 2.28 16.11 24.75
C VAL A 153 1.24 17.03 25.43
N HIS A 154 0.97 18.21 24.86
CA HIS A 154 0.03 19.21 25.35
C HIS A 154 -1.33 19.23 24.67
N GLY A 155 -1.56 18.43 23.62
CA GLY A 155 -2.84 18.39 22.96
C GLY A 155 -3.05 19.46 21.87
N ASP A 156 -2.05 20.29 21.52
CA ASP A 156 -2.23 21.34 20.52
C ASP A 156 -1.86 20.91 19.08
N LEU A 157 -2.49 21.56 18.10
CA LEU A 157 -2.13 21.44 16.70
C LEU A 157 -0.77 22.09 16.43
N ARG A 158 0.03 21.51 15.54
CA ARG A 158 1.26 22.19 15.11
C ARG A 158 0.90 23.34 14.18
N ALA A 159 1.71 24.39 14.16
CA ALA A 159 1.53 25.53 13.24
C ALA A 159 1.40 25.11 11.75
N VAL A 160 2.08 24.03 11.34
CA VAL A 160 1.97 23.46 9.99
C VAL A 160 0.57 22.91 9.69
N ASP A 161 -0.12 22.36 10.69
CA ASP A 161 -1.47 21.81 10.54
C ASP A 161 -2.49 22.97 10.39
N VAL A 162 -2.33 24.08 11.12
CA VAL A 162 -3.13 25.30 10.91
C VAL A 162 -2.88 25.90 9.52
N ALA A 163 -1.61 26.00 9.10
CA ALA A 163 -1.25 26.48 7.77
C ALA A 163 -1.86 25.60 6.66
N LEU A 164 -1.90 24.28 6.87
CA LEU A 164 -2.56 23.34 5.98
C LEU A 164 -4.07 23.61 5.91
N ILE A 165 -4.75 23.79 7.05
CA ILE A 165 -6.19 24.11 7.12
C ILE A 165 -6.49 25.40 6.36
N ARG A 166 -5.73 26.48 6.60
CA ARG A 166 -5.86 27.75 5.84
C ARG A 166 -5.71 27.52 4.34
N THR A 167 -4.77 26.66 3.94
CA THR A 167 -4.54 26.34 2.53
C THR A 167 -5.72 25.59 1.92
N LEU A 168 -6.27 24.60 2.62
CA LEU A 168 -7.44 23.83 2.19
C LEU A 168 -8.67 24.74 2.07
N LEU A 169 -8.96 25.55 3.07
CA LEU A 169 -10.07 26.50 3.07
C LEU A 169 -9.99 27.49 1.91
N ARG A 170 -8.83 28.12 1.72
CA ARG A 170 -8.60 29.07 0.61
C ARG A 170 -8.82 28.42 -0.76
N ARG A 171 -8.32 27.19 -0.96
CA ARG A 171 -8.43 26.47 -2.24
C ARG A 171 -9.83 25.88 -2.48
N SER A 172 -10.58 25.58 -1.42
CA SER A 172 -11.96 25.08 -1.50
C SER A 172 -12.95 26.10 -2.09
N LYS A 173 -12.61 27.40 -2.07
CA LYS A 173 -13.37 28.54 -2.63
C LYS A 173 -14.81 28.67 -2.16
N ARG A 174 -15.75 27.92 -2.74
CA ARG A 174 -17.20 27.86 -2.41
C ARG A 174 -17.72 26.42 -2.33
N ALA A 175 -16.83 25.43 -2.48
CA ALA A 175 -17.20 24.03 -2.42
C ALA A 175 -17.59 23.64 -1.00
N LEU A 176 -18.50 22.67 -0.91
CA LEU A 176 -18.96 22.11 0.35
C LEU A 176 -17.83 21.34 1.05
N LEU A 177 -17.67 21.57 2.34
CA LEU A 177 -16.58 21.02 3.15
C LEU A 177 -17.00 19.76 3.91
N ASP A 178 -16.10 18.79 3.96
CA ASP A 178 -16.18 17.64 4.85
C ASP A 178 -15.06 17.76 5.89
N VAL A 179 -15.43 17.92 7.15
CA VAL A 179 -14.53 18.21 8.26
C VAL A 179 -14.54 17.05 9.26
N VAL A 180 -13.38 16.49 9.55
CA VAL A 180 -13.16 15.55 10.66
C VAL A 180 -12.24 16.19 11.64
N VAL A 181 -12.67 16.23 12.88
CA VAL A 181 -11.82 16.69 13.95
C VAL A 181 -11.93 15.77 15.14
N ILE A 182 -10.87 15.00 15.34
CA ILE A 182 -10.74 14.03 16.41
C ILE A 182 -9.75 14.63 17.38
N TRP A 183 -10.20 14.86 18.60
CA TRP A 183 -9.36 15.40 19.64
C TRP A 183 -9.65 14.70 20.95
N SER A 184 -8.58 14.28 21.62
CA SER A 184 -8.61 13.65 22.93
C SER A 184 -8.07 14.65 23.95
N ASN A 185 -8.87 14.97 24.98
CA ASN A 185 -8.49 15.74 26.17
C ASN A 185 -7.85 17.11 25.90
N ILE A 186 -8.58 18.07 25.32
CA ILE A 186 -8.02 19.42 25.08
C ILE A 186 -8.87 20.49 25.75
N VAL A 187 -8.21 21.29 26.59
CA VAL A 187 -8.72 22.58 27.07
C VAL A 187 -8.20 23.63 26.11
N CYS A 188 -9.09 24.24 25.32
CA CYS A 188 -8.69 25.28 24.37
C CYS A 188 -8.42 26.59 25.13
N THR A 189 -7.17 26.98 25.25
CA THR A 189 -6.75 28.26 25.80
C THR A 189 -6.54 29.30 24.70
N LYS A 190 -6.67 30.58 25.05
CA LYS A 190 -6.53 31.68 24.09
C LYS A 190 -5.08 31.75 23.61
N GLY A 191 -4.85 31.41 22.35
CA GLY A 191 -3.52 31.32 21.73
C GLY A 191 -3.22 29.95 21.13
N ASP A 192 -4.03 28.94 21.45
CA ASP A 192 -3.83 27.59 20.94
C ASP A 192 -4.13 27.53 19.43
N ASN A 193 -3.28 26.80 18.70
CA ASN A 193 -3.46 26.55 17.28
C ASN A 193 -4.77 25.81 17.01
N LEU A 194 -5.24 25.01 17.96
CA LEU A 194 -6.56 24.42 17.97
C LEU A 194 -7.68 25.46 17.89
N CYS A 195 -7.68 26.43 18.80
CA CYS A 195 -8.69 27.50 18.87
C CYS A 195 -8.70 28.29 17.56
N GLU A 196 -7.52 28.58 17.02
CA GLU A 196 -7.40 29.22 15.72
C GLU A 196 -7.96 28.36 14.57
N ALA A 197 -7.63 27.08 14.51
CA ALA A 197 -8.15 26.18 13.49
C ALA A 197 -9.68 26.06 13.55
N LEU A 198 -10.25 26.00 14.75
CA LEU A 198 -11.70 25.98 14.97
C LEU A 198 -12.36 27.29 14.52
N ALA A 199 -11.76 28.45 14.84
CA ALA A 199 -12.24 29.75 14.38
C ALA A 199 -12.22 29.83 12.84
N LEU A 200 -11.13 29.40 12.20
CA LEU A 200 -11.04 29.35 10.74
C LEU A 200 -12.12 28.46 10.11
N ILE A 201 -12.42 27.31 10.72
CA ILE A 201 -13.48 26.42 10.22
C ILE A 201 -14.87 27.02 10.44
N SER A 202 -15.11 27.69 11.57
CA SER A 202 -16.41 28.27 11.92
C SER A 202 -16.78 29.46 11.03
N GLU A 203 -15.80 30.25 10.56
CA GLU A 203 -15.99 31.27 9.51
C GLU A 203 -16.60 30.70 8.22
N HIS A 204 -16.40 29.40 7.97
CA HIS A 204 -16.93 28.68 6.83
C HIS A 204 -18.10 27.75 7.18
N ALA A 205 -18.81 27.98 8.30
CA ALA A 205 -19.91 27.14 8.77
C ALA A 205 -21.01 26.93 7.71
N THR A 206 -21.30 27.95 6.88
CA THR A 206 -22.38 27.92 5.88
C THR A 206 -22.18 26.92 4.74
N ARG A 207 -20.98 26.39 4.56
CA ARG A 207 -20.63 25.40 3.52
C ARG A 207 -20.23 24.04 4.09
N LEU A 208 -20.37 23.83 5.40
CA LEU A 208 -20.10 22.53 6.00
C LEU A 208 -21.19 21.54 5.54
N ARG A 209 -20.79 20.48 4.85
CA ARG A 209 -21.67 19.39 4.42
C ARG A 209 -21.63 18.20 5.35
N ARG A 210 -20.43 17.86 5.85
CA ARG A 210 -20.22 16.80 6.83
C ARG A 210 -19.27 17.32 7.88
N VAL A 211 -19.64 17.17 9.14
CA VAL A 211 -18.80 17.52 10.28
C VAL A 211 -18.83 16.34 11.22
N TYR A 212 -17.66 15.86 11.58
CA TYR A 212 -17.49 14.90 12.65
C TYR A 212 -16.53 15.51 13.68
N THR A 213 -16.98 15.55 14.93
CA THR A 213 -16.19 15.99 16.06
C THR A 213 -16.27 14.94 17.14
N MET A 214 -15.14 14.36 17.52
CA MET A 214 -15.07 13.52 18.72
C MET A 214 -14.80 14.44 19.91
N VAL A 215 -15.82 14.63 20.75
CA VAL A 215 -15.63 15.27 22.05
C VAL A 215 -15.32 14.13 23.02
N PRO A 216 -14.19 14.17 23.76
CA PRO A 216 -13.94 13.19 24.79
C PRO A 216 -15.16 13.15 25.72
N PRO A 217 -15.63 11.98 26.16
CA PRO A 217 -16.56 11.96 27.28
C PRO A 217 -15.88 12.78 28.37
N GLU A 218 -16.53 13.86 28.82
CA GLU A 218 -16.06 14.65 29.95
C GLU A 218 -15.57 13.65 30.98
N THR A 219 -14.27 13.67 31.29
CA THR A 219 -13.75 12.89 32.40
C THR A 219 -14.65 13.27 33.55
N ALA A 220 -15.55 12.35 33.93
CA ALA A 220 -16.66 12.61 34.80
C ALA A 220 -16.11 12.85 36.21
N ALA A 221 -15.49 14.01 36.41
CA ALA A 221 -15.43 14.61 37.70
C ALA A 221 -16.89 14.94 38.03
N PRO A 222 -17.47 14.32 39.07
CA PRO A 222 -18.81 14.69 39.51
C PRO A 222 -18.84 16.21 39.71
N PRO A 223 -19.93 16.89 39.31
CA PRO A 223 -19.99 18.34 39.34
C PRO A 223 -19.72 18.84 40.77
N SER A 224 -18.51 19.35 41.01
CA SER A 224 -18.21 20.09 42.23
C SER A 224 -18.86 21.46 42.06
N ASN A 225 -20.08 21.56 42.57
CA ASN A 225 -20.90 22.75 42.77
C ASN A 225 -20.31 24.09 42.28
N GLY A 226 -20.86 24.58 41.17
CA GLY A 226 -20.88 26.02 40.88
C GLY A 226 -20.18 26.45 39.60
N HIS A 227 -21.00 26.87 38.62
CA HIS A 227 -20.64 27.64 37.43
C HIS A 227 -19.95 26.90 36.28
N PHE A 228 -20.74 26.19 35.47
CA PHE A 228 -20.32 25.80 34.11
C PHE A 228 -20.61 26.92 33.10
N SER A 229 -19.55 27.31 32.39
CA SER A 229 -19.53 28.20 31.24
C SER A 229 -20.17 27.55 30.01
N THR A 230 -20.91 28.35 29.24
CA THR A 230 -21.92 27.99 28.22
C THR A 230 -21.40 27.34 26.92
N PHE A 231 -20.22 26.71 26.91
CA PHE A 231 -19.62 26.18 25.67
C PHE A 231 -19.82 24.67 25.41
N SER A 232 -20.42 23.91 26.33
CA SER A 232 -20.48 22.44 26.26
C SER A 232 -21.65 21.83 25.46
N ARG A 233 -22.15 22.46 24.39
CA ARG A 233 -23.20 21.88 23.53
C ARG A 233 -23.00 22.13 22.04
N LEU A 234 -21.88 21.69 21.49
CA LEU A 234 -21.85 21.30 20.07
C LEU A 234 -22.10 19.79 19.99
N TYR A 235 -23.39 19.44 20.08
CA TYR A 235 -23.88 18.15 19.63
C TYR A 235 -23.39 17.90 18.20
N VAL A 236 -23.17 16.64 17.84
CA VAL A 236 -23.06 16.17 16.45
C VAL A 236 -24.33 16.59 15.73
N THR A 237 -24.33 17.83 15.25
CA THR A 237 -25.45 18.37 14.50
C THR A 237 -25.22 17.82 13.12
N ARG A 238 -25.87 16.69 12.82
CA ARG A 238 -26.20 16.35 11.45
C ARG A 238 -27.02 17.54 10.95
N LEU A 239 -26.37 18.53 10.33
CA LEU A 239 -27.03 19.51 9.49
C LEU A 239 -27.55 18.73 8.28
N ARG A 240 -28.64 17.97 8.47
CA ARG A 240 -29.46 17.41 7.40
C ARG A 240 -30.22 18.57 6.76
N ARG A 241 -29.49 19.44 6.06
CA ARG A 241 -30.06 20.15 4.91
C ARG A 241 -29.64 19.33 3.70
N TYR A 242 -30.44 18.31 3.34
CA TYR A 242 -30.62 17.72 2.00
C TYR A 242 -31.28 16.33 2.16
N PRO A 243 -32.58 16.18 1.86
CA PRO A 243 -33.26 14.91 1.84
C PRO A 243 -33.19 14.31 0.44
N HIS A 244 -32.03 13.84 -0.01
CA HIS A 244 -32.01 12.93 -1.16
C HIS A 244 -31.03 11.78 -0.90
N PRO A 245 -31.54 10.57 -0.61
CA PRO A 245 -30.78 9.37 -0.86
C PRO A 245 -30.70 9.24 -2.38
N ILE A 246 -29.58 9.63 -2.97
CA ILE A 246 -29.24 9.15 -4.31
C ILE A 246 -28.95 7.66 -4.12
N ALA A 247 -29.96 6.84 -4.39
CA ALA A 247 -29.79 5.41 -4.62
C ALA A 247 -28.81 5.30 -5.80
N TYR A 248 -27.57 4.93 -5.51
CA TYR A 248 -26.64 4.49 -6.55
C TYR A 248 -27.05 3.08 -6.95
N LEU A 249 -28.05 2.99 -7.83
CA LEU A 249 -28.18 1.87 -8.75
C LEU A 249 -27.16 2.13 -9.86
N TRP A 250 -26.10 1.34 -9.90
CA TRP A 250 -25.37 1.05 -11.12
C TRP A 250 -25.70 -0.40 -11.51
N PRO A 251 -25.88 -0.68 -12.81
CA PRO A 251 -26.29 -2.00 -13.32
C PRO A 251 -25.25 -3.09 -13.05
#